data_AF-A0A7Y5DUL1-F1
#
_entry.id   AF-A0A7Y5DUL1-F1
#
_cell.length_a   1.000
_cell.length_b   1.000
_cell.length_c   1.000
_cell.angle_alpha   90.00
_cell.angle_beta   90.00
_cell.angle_gamma   90.00
#
_symmetry.space_group_name_H-M   'P 1'
#
loop_
_entity.id
_entity.type
_entity.pdbx_description
1 polymer ?
#
loop_
_entity_poly.entity_id
_entity_poly.type
_entity_poly.pdbx_seq_one_letter_code
_entity_poly.pdbx_strand_id
1 'polypeptide(L)'
;MNEQDIFMKLPIHLFRYVEWRMRSEEGAKTREEMSYMFNFVYPSPRFELCDEDVPKLAPRLSIRAIGLYTLVESDFGETVLEANPKIISHILDFIDGSSTVFELIKYAQRQNIEADFETVNRLIGTAIIVPDTIKELESAIHWVSITRYPSSPYHIVRNYWKNMRDVRTELEGFSFTGKTTGFIEQLRKLHAILLLGSNFSSFYQTGSVPSKAVWPGCFRSEVQPCGANCGSEILPYLQIVALSLGDVIGDSFDLCWEDNGLCWATGYDLGSSVQFSAPLGPFEGHLEHLCSLLSELQSITLIEADSASAVSILAKFHQRFVQLHPFECANNSLAMSIVNYFLNKWFNTCIPHLHLDCVAFFFSPENYSRYFARAVKYYAMKKNDDQSLYVKDFKDRLHRVNEIYPIFISAAQSNTLDNMLEEHPETARDLLLLD
;
A
#
# COMPACT_ATOMS: atom_id res chain seq x y z
N MET A 1 -31.60 5.15 5.60
CA MET A 1 -31.53 3.93 4.77
C MET A 1 -31.04 2.82 5.69
N ASN A 2 -31.88 1.81 5.97
CA ASN A 2 -31.52 0.72 6.89
C ASN A 2 -30.35 -0.05 6.26
N GLU A 3 -29.37 -0.52 7.04
CA GLU A 3 -28.25 -1.32 6.51
C GLU A 3 -28.74 -2.46 5.61
N GLN A 4 -29.92 -3.02 5.93
CA GLN A 4 -30.65 -4.02 5.14
C GLN A 4 -30.94 -3.65 3.68
N ASP A 5 -31.05 -2.36 3.32
CA ASP A 5 -31.45 -1.94 1.95
C ASP A 5 -30.30 -2.04 0.93
N ILE A 6 -29.04 -2.02 1.37
CA ILE A 6 -27.88 -2.26 0.50
C ILE A 6 -27.71 -3.77 0.25
N PHE A 7 -28.00 -4.61 1.26
CA PHE A 7 -27.87 -6.08 1.17
C PHE A 7 -28.78 -6.71 0.10
N MET A 8 -29.92 -6.09 -0.22
CA MET A 8 -30.87 -6.62 -1.20
C MET A 8 -30.43 -6.42 -2.67
N LYS A 9 -29.38 -5.64 -2.96
CA LYS A 9 -28.94 -5.34 -4.34
C LYS A 9 -27.61 -5.96 -4.76
N LEU A 10 -26.85 -6.57 -3.84
CA LEU A 10 -25.55 -7.21 -4.12
C LEU A 10 -25.45 -8.72 -3.75
N PRO A 11 -26.51 -9.57 -3.76
CA PRO A 11 -26.39 -10.91 -3.17
C PRO A 11 -25.30 -11.76 -3.83
N ILE A 12 -25.31 -11.89 -5.16
CA ILE A 12 -24.49 -12.88 -5.84
C ILE A 12 -22.99 -12.55 -5.83
N HIS A 13 -22.63 -11.27 -5.96
CA HIS A 13 -21.23 -10.86 -5.96
C HIS A 13 -20.61 -10.97 -4.57
N LEU A 14 -21.41 -10.71 -3.54
CA LEU A 14 -21.00 -10.87 -2.16
C LEU A 14 -20.81 -12.35 -1.80
N PHE A 15 -21.73 -13.23 -2.24
CA PHE A 15 -21.54 -14.67 -2.10
C PHE A 15 -20.28 -15.16 -2.82
N ARG A 16 -20.03 -14.71 -4.06
CA ARG A 16 -18.80 -15.05 -4.81
C ARG A 16 -17.54 -14.56 -4.11
N TYR A 17 -17.56 -13.38 -3.52
CA TYR A 17 -16.42 -12.86 -2.76
C TYR A 17 -16.15 -13.70 -1.51
N VAL A 18 -17.19 -14.04 -0.75
CA VAL A 18 -17.08 -14.90 0.44
C VAL A 18 -16.57 -16.29 0.03
N GLU A 19 -17.13 -16.89 -1.02
CA GLU A 19 -16.69 -18.19 -1.54
C GLU A 19 -15.23 -18.17 -1.99
N TRP A 20 -14.84 -17.15 -2.75
CA TRP A 20 -13.45 -16.95 -3.16
C TRP A 20 -12.52 -16.83 -1.96
N ARG A 21 -12.91 -16.04 -0.95
CA ARG A 21 -12.11 -15.82 0.25
C ARG A 21 -11.95 -17.09 1.09
N MET A 22 -13.02 -17.88 1.25
CA MET A 22 -12.92 -19.15 1.97
C MET A 22 -11.92 -20.09 1.31
N ARG A 23 -11.88 -20.11 -0.03
CA ARG A 23 -10.87 -20.89 -0.79
C ARG A 23 -9.46 -20.32 -0.67
N SER A 24 -9.30 -18.99 -0.66
CA SER A 24 -7.98 -18.36 -0.53
C SER A 24 -7.39 -18.53 0.87
N GLU A 25 -8.22 -18.54 1.92
CA GLU A 25 -7.80 -18.77 3.30
C GLU A 25 -7.38 -20.22 3.57
N GLU A 26 -7.97 -21.21 2.89
CA GLU A 26 -7.53 -22.62 2.96
C GLU A 26 -6.10 -22.83 2.43
N GLY A 27 -5.58 -21.92 1.61
CA GLY A 27 -4.21 -21.92 1.10
C GLY A 27 -3.31 -20.79 1.65
N ALA A 28 -3.83 -19.94 2.54
CA ALA A 28 -3.10 -18.77 3.02
C ALA A 28 -1.90 -19.20 3.88
N LYS A 29 -0.70 -18.88 3.38
CA LYS A 29 0.57 -19.10 4.07
C LYS A 29 0.59 -18.40 5.44
N THR A 30 1.41 -18.94 6.33
CA THR A 30 1.50 -18.59 7.75
C THR A 30 1.71 -17.10 8.01
N ARG A 31 1.35 -16.67 9.23
CA ARG A 31 1.52 -15.33 9.83
C ARG A 31 2.89 -14.66 9.58
N GLU A 32 3.93 -15.40 9.21
CA GLU A 32 5.26 -14.88 8.88
C GLU A 32 5.25 -13.97 7.64
N GLU A 33 4.33 -14.18 6.68
CA GLU A 33 4.14 -13.27 5.54
C GLU A 33 3.42 -11.94 5.90
N MET A 34 2.93 -11.78 7.13
CA MET A 34 2.38 -10.52 7.63
C MET A 34 3.44 -9.64 8.33
N SER A 35 4.58 -10.21 8.75
CA SER A 35 5.70 -9.46 9.36
C SER A 35 6.38 -8.47 8.38
N TYR A 36 6.11 -8.61 7.08
CA TYR A 36 6.58 -7.71 6.03
C TYR A 36 5.97 -6.30 6.08
N MET A 37 4.95 -6.05 6.90
CA MET A 37 4.35 -4.71 7.00
C MET A 37 5.26 -3.65 7.65
N PHE A 38 6.26 -4.08 8.42
CA PHE A 38 7.15 -3.18 9.16
C PHE A 38 8.62 -3.29 8.79
N ASN A 39 9.00 -4.42 8.20
CA ASN A 39 10.33 -4.58 7.66
C ASN A 39 10.41 -3.80 6.34
N PHE A 40 11.36 -2.86 6.25
CA PHE A 40 11.82 -2.20 5.01
C PHE A 40 12.44 -3.19 4.00
N VAL A 41 11.96 -4.43 3.98
CA VAL A 41 12.45 -5.54 3.17
C VAL A 41 11.60 -5.59 1.91
N TYR A 42 12.28 -5.73 0.77
CA TYR A 42 11.61 -5.89 -0.51
C TYR A 42 10.71 -7.14 -0.48
N PRO A 43 9.41 -6.99 -0.74
CA PRO A 43 8.53 -8.16 -0.83
C PRO A 43 8.96 -9.02 -2.01
N SER A 44 8.73 -10.33 -1.91
CA SER A 44 8.75 -11.21 -3.08
C SER A 44 7.76 -10.70 -4.13
N PRO A 45 7.97 -11.00 -5.43
CA PRO A 45 6.96 -10.78 -6.45
C PRO A 45 5.59 -11.37 -6.05
N ARG A 46 4.54 -10.58 -6.28
CA ARG A 46 3.13 -10.92 -5.99
C ARG A 46 2.21 -10.74 -7.20
N PHE A 47 2.78 -10.32 -8.33
CA PHE A 47 2.03 -10.11 -9.55
C PHE A 47 1.63 -11.46 -10.14
N GLU A 48 0.37 -11.59 -10.53
CA GLU A 48 -0.18 -12.82 -11.09
C GLU A 48 -0.29 -12.71 -12.60
N LEU A 49 0.20 -13.73 -13.31
CA LEU A 49 -0.02 -13.84 -14.76
C LEU A 49 -1.51 -14.09 -15.07
N CYS A 50 -1.90 -13.71 -16.27
CA CYS A 50 -3.15 -14.12 -16.90
C CYS A 50 -2.82 -14.86 -18.19
N ASP A 51 -3.76 -15.65 -18.67
CA ASP A 51 -3.64 -16.46 -19.87
C ASP A 51 -3.22 -15.64 -21.09
N GLU A 52 -3.68 -14.38 -21.19
CA GLU A 52 -3.44 -13.48 -22.32
C GLU A 52 -2.12 -12.71 -22.24
N ASP A 53 -1.39 -12.80 -21.13
CA ASP A 53 -0.12 -12.08 -21.02
C ASP A 53 0.92 -12.65 -21.99
N VAL A 54 1.77 -11.78 -22.52
CA VAL A 54 2.92 -12.15 -23.33
C VAL A 54 4.19 -12.03 -22.48
N PRO A 55 4.69 -13.13 -21.90
CA PRO A 55 5.90 -13.11 -21.08
C PRO A 55 7.13 -12.85 -21.95
N LYS A 56 8.13 -12.18 -21.36
CA LYS A 56 9.47 -12.00 -21.91
C LYS A 56 10.49 -12.43 -20.87
N LEU A 57 11.66 -12.87 -21.32
CA LEU A 57 12.75 -13.20 -20.43
C LEU A 57 13.39 -11.92 -19.86
N ALA A 58 13.70 -11.98 -18.56
CA ALA A 58 14.53 -10.97 -17.92
C ALA A 58 15.96 -10.96 -18.53
N PRO A 59 16.61 -9.79 -18.63
CA PRO A 59 17.98 -9.71 -19.05
C PRO A 59 18.92 -10.33 -17.99
N ARG A 60 20.07 -10.81 -18.46
CA ARG A 60 21.14 -11.42 -17.63
C ARG A 60 20.66 -12.56 -16.73
N LEU A 61 19.73 -13.34 -17.24
CA LEU A 61 19.22 -14.53 -16.57
C LEU A 61 20.34 -15.56 -16.35
N SER A 62 20.42 -16.10 -15.13
CA SER A 62 21.24 -17.27 -14.82
C SER A 62 20.45 -18.29 -14.01
N ILE A 63 20.71 -19.57 -14.24
CA ILE A 63 20.03 -20.69 -13.58
C ILE A 63 21.11 -21.63 -13.07
N ARG A 64 21.13 -21.92 -11.76
CA ARG A 64 22.09 -22.85 -11.17
C ARG A 64 21.46 -23.73 -10.09
N ALA A 65 21.96 -24.96 -9.97
CA ALA A 65 21.59 -25.85 -8.89
C ALA A 65 22.24 -25.40 -7.57
N ILE A 66 21.47 -25.42 -6.48
CA ILE A 66 21.94 -25.19 -5.11
C ILE A 66 21.36 -26.27 -4.20
N GLY A 67 22.06 -27.42 -4.13
CA GLY A 67 21.57 -28.60 -3.39
C GLY A 67 20.35 -29.22 -4.08
N LEU A 68 19.21 -29.27 -3.37
CA LEU A 68 17.93 -29.76 -3.90
C LEU A 68 17.09 -28.67 -4.59
N TYR A 69 17.59 -27.43 -4.58
CA TYR A 69 16.87 -26.28 -5.12
C TYR A 69 17.54 -25.76 -6.41
N THR A 70 16.78 -24.99 -7.17
CA THR A 70 17.25 -24.19 -8.29
C THR A 70 17.22 -22.72 -7.88
N LEU A 71 18.36 -22.05 -8.02
CA LEU A 71 18.44 -20.59 -7.95
C LEU A 71 18.33 -20.01 -9.35
N VAL A 72 17.44 -19.04 -9.49
CA VAL A 72 17.26 -18.25 -10.71
C VAL A 72 17.56 -16.79 -10.37
N GLU A 73 18.51 -16.19 -11.08
CA GLU A 73 18.96 -14.81 -10.86
C GLU A 73 18.81 -14.00 -12.16
N SER A 74 18.49 -12.72 -12.03
CA SER A 74 18.49 -11.75 -13.13
C SER A 74 18.80 -10.35 -12.63
N ASP A 75 18.81 -9.36 -13.52
CA ASP A 75 18.90 -7.94 -13.13
C ASP A 75 17.72 -7.47 -12.24
N PHE A 76 16.63 -8.24 -12.15
CA PHE A 76 15.46 -7.90 -11.33
C PHE A 76 15.45 -8.54 -9.93
N GLY A 77 16.32 -9.52 -9.67
CA GLY A 77 16.45 -10.16 -8.36
C GLY A 77 16.76 -11.66 -8.47
N GLU A 78 16.46 -12.38 -7.40
CA GLU A 78 16.68 -13.81 -7.31
C GLU A 78 15.43 -14.55 -6.80
N THR A 79 15.28 -15.81 -7.21
CA THR A 79 14.23 -16.70 -6.74
C THR A 79 14.76 -18.12 -6.58
N VAL A 80 14.36 -18.78 -5.49
CA VAL A 80 14.71 -20.16 -5.20
C VAL A 80 13.49 -21.05 -5.36
N LEU A 81 13.63 -22.09 -6.18
CA LEU A 81 12.58 -23.05 -6.51
C LEU A 81 12.99 -24.46 -6.12
N GLU A 82 12.05 -25.22 -5.56
CA GLU A 82 12.22 -26.67 -5.38
C GLU A 82 11.89 -27.39 -6.69
N ALA A 83 12.75 -27.21 -7.68
CA ALA A 83 12.58 -27.74 -9.02
C ALA A 83 13.95 -28.11 -9.61
N ASN A 84 13.96 -28.96 -10.64
CA ASN A 84 15.18 -29.30 -11.38
C ASN A 84 15.59 -28.12 -12.31
N PRO A 85 16.86 -27.68 -12.31
CA PRO A 85 17.31 -26.57 -13.16
C PRO A 85 17.04 -26.79 -14.65
N LYS A 86 17.05 -28.05 -15.12
CA LYS A 86 16.74 -28.39 -16.51
C LYS A 86 15.28 -28.14 -16.86
N ILE A 87 14.36 -28.39 -15.92
CA ILE A 87 12.93 -28.10 -16.10
C ILE A 87 12.73 -26.59 -16.21
N ILE A 88 13.36 -25.81 -15.32
CA ILE A 88 13.30 -24.35 -15.38
C ILE A 88 13.90 -23.82 -16.69
N SER A 89 15.05 -24.33 -17.12
CA SER A 89 15.65 -23.95 -18.41
C SER A 89 14.69 -24.24 -19.57
N HIS A 90 14.09 -25.43 -19.61
CA HIS A 90 13.13 -25.77 -20.67
C HIS A 90 11.91 -24.84 -20.66
N ILE A 91 11.35 -24.50 -19.50
CA ILE A 91 10.23 -23.55 -19.40
C ILE A 91 10.62 -22.20 -20.02
N LEU A 92 11.81 -21.70 -19.69
CA LEU A 92 12.29 -20.40 -20.14
C LEU A 92 12.68 -20.39 -21.62
N ASP A 93 13.14 -21.52 -22.16
CA ASP A 93 13.44 -21.68 -23.60
C ASP A 93 12.19 -21.53 -24.49
N PHE A 94 10.98 -21.70 -23.94
CA PHE A 94 9.73 -21.48 -24.69
C PHE A 94 9.30 -20.02 -24.75
N ILE A 95 9.85 -19.14 -23.92
CA ILE A 95 9.43 -17.74 -23.85
C ILE A 95 10.08 -16.98 -25.01
N ASP A 96 9.35 -16.92 -26.12
CA ASP A 96 9.76 -16.27 -27.37
C ASP A 96 9.46 -14.74 -27.40
N GLY A 97 8.74 -14.23 -26.40
CA GLY A 97 8.35 -12.83 -26.31
C GLY A 97 7.16 -12.43 -27.19
N SER A 98 6.46 -13.40 -27.78
CA SER A 98 5.31 -13.21 -28.68
C SER A 98 4.11 -14.10 -28.36
N SER A 99 4.34 -15.31 -27.84
CA SER A 99 3.33 -16.26 -27.42
C SER A 99 2.72 -15.88 -26.07
N THR A 100 1.44 -16.15 -25.89
CA THR A 100 0.73 -15.91 -24.62
C THR A 100 1.05 -16.99 -23.57
N VAL A 101 0.83 -16.70 -22.28
CA VAL A 101 0.97 -17.68 -21.19
C VAL A 101 0.14 -18.94 -21.46
N PHE A 102 -1.10 -18.78 -21.94
CA PHE A 102 -1.97 -19.89 -22.31
C PHE A 102 -1.34 -20.80 -23.38
N GLU A 103 -0.79 -20.20 -24.44
CA GLU A 103 -0.15 -20.94 -25.53
C GLU A 103 1.10 -21.68 -25.05
N LEU A 104 1.89 -21.04 -24.19
CA LEU A 104 3.10 -21.63 -23.59
C LEU A 104 2.77 -22.84 -22.73
N ILE A 105 1.79 -22.74 -21.83
CA ILE A 105 1.38 -23.85 -20.97
C ILE A 105 0.84 -25.01 -21.80
N LYS A 106 -0.03 -24.71 -22.78
CA LYS A 106 -0.57 -25.73 -23.69
C LYS A 106 0.52 -26.42 -24.49
N TYR A 107 1.56 -25.70 -24.89
CA TYR A 107 2.71 -26.26 -25.57
C TYR A 107 3.54 -27.15 -24.64
N ALA A 108 3.88 -26.68 -23.44
CA ALA A 108 4.64 -27.44 -22.45
C ALA A 108 3.95 -28.77 -22.07
N GLN A 109 2.63 -28.74 -21.89
CA GLN A 109 1.80 -29.93 -21.67
C GLN A 109 1.91 -30.94 -22.82
N ARG A 110 1.92 -30.48 -24.08
CA ARG A 110 2.10 -31.36 -25.26
C ARG A 110 3.50 -31.98 -25.34
N GLN A 111 4.51 -31.34 -24.76
CA GLN A 111 5.88 -31.84 -24.69
C GLN A 111 6.13 -32.74 -23.47
N ASN A 112 5.10 -33.06 -22.68
CA ASN A 112 5.20 -33.78 -21.40
C ASN A 112 6.20 -33.12 -20.43
N ILE A 113 6.26 -31.79 -20.44
CA ILE A 113 7.05 -31.03 -19.48
C ILE A 113 6.13 -30.72 -18.31
N GLU A 114 6.55 -31.10 -17.10
CA GLU A 114 5.90 -30.69 -15.84
C GLU A 114 6.14 -29.19 -15.62
N ALA A 115 5.51 -28.37 -16.45
CA ALA A 115 5.38 -26.93 -16.27
C ALA A 115 3.94 -26.69 -15.82
N ASP A 116 3.75 -26.51 -14.51
CA ASP A 116 2.50 -25.99 -14.00
C ASP A 116 2.50 -24.47 -14.01
N PHE A 117 1.29 -23.91 -13.99
CA PHE A 117 1.09 -22.46 -13.95
C PHE A 117 1.79 -21.84 -12.73
N GLU A 118 1.82 -22.56 -11.60
CA GLU A 118 2.42 -22.08 -10.35
C GLU A 118 3.94 -21.87 -10.47
N THR A 119 4.65 -22.80 -11.12
CA THR A 119 6.10 -22.67 -11.36
C THR A 119 6.40 -21.46 -12.24
N VAL A 120 5.61 -21.26 -13.31
CA VAL A 120 5.73 -20.06 -14.17
C VAL A 120 5.42 -18.79 -13.38
N ASN A 121 4.40 -18.83 -12.53
CA ASN A 121 3.99 -17.70 -11.70
C ASN A 121 5.07 -17.31 -10.68
N ARG A 122 5.76 -18.28 -10.08
CA ARG A 122 6.88 -18.04 -9.15
C ARG A 122 8.11 -17.44 -9.82
N LEU A 123 8.24 -17.52 -11.15
CA LEU A 123 9.34 -16.93 -11.91
C LEU A 123 9.07 -15.46 -12.30
N ILE A 124 7.84 -14.95 -12.12
CA ILE A 124 7.47 -13.56 -12.45
C ILE A 124 8.26 -12.57 -11.61
N GLY A 125 8.69 -11.47 -12.23
CA GLY A 125 9.42 -10.40 -11.57
C GLY A 125 10.88 -10.74 -11.27
N THR A 126 11.30 -11.98 -11.57
CA THR A 126 12.70 -12.41 -11.55
C THR A 126 13.14 -12.86 -12.93
N ALA A 127 12.67 -14.00 -13.43
CA ALA A 127 13.07 -14.54 -14.72
C ALA A 127 12.10 -14.17 -15.86
N ILE A 128 10.82 -14.01 -15.50
CA ILE A 128 9.74 -13.71 -16.43
C ILE A 128 9.22 -12.30 -16.13
N ILE A 129 9.06 -11.50 -17.18
CA ILE A 129 8.49 -10.16 -17.09
C ILE A 129 7.35 -10.02 -18.11
N VAL A 130 6.38 -9.14 -17.85
CA VAL A 130 5.26 -8.84 -18.75
C VAL A 130 5.17 -7.34 -19.01
N PRO A 131 6.17 -6.76 -19.71
CA PRO A 131 6.33 -5.31 -19.78
C PRO A 131 5.15 -4.60 -20.45
N ASP A 132 4.50 -5.24 -21.43
CA ASP A 132 3.36 -4.65 -22.13
C ASP A 132 2.13 -4.57 -21.21
N THR A 133 1.88 -5.62 -20.42
CA THR A 133 0.84 -5.63 -19.37
C THR A 133 1.11 -4.58 -18.28
N ILE A 134 2.36 -4.49 -17.80
CA ILE A 134 2.73 -3.47 -16.81
C ILE A 134 2.50 -2.07 -17.39
N LYS A 135 2.93 -1.83 -18.63
CA LYS A 135 2.73 -0.54 -19.32
C LYS A 135 1.25 -0.19 -19.47
N GLU A 136 0.40 -1.16 -19.78
CA GLU A 136 -1.05 -0.97 -19.85
C GLU A 136 -1.62 -0.54 -18.50
N LEU A 137 -1.33 -1.28 -17.42
CA LEU A 137 -1.79 -0.95 -16.07
C LEU A 137 -1.32 0.43 -15.61
N GLU A 138 -0.04 0.72 -15.87
CA GLU A 138 0.62 1.97 -15.50
C GLU A 138 0.03 3.19 -16.22
N SER A 139 -0.40 3.01 -17.47
CA SER A 139 -1.03 4.08 -18.25
C SER A 139 -2.31 4.61 -17.61
N ALA A 140 -2.98 3.78 -16.81
CA ALA A 140 -4.24 4.11 -16.16
C ALA A 140 -4.04 4.58 -14.70
N ILE A 141 -3.18 3.92 -13.94
CA ILE A 141 -2.79 4.36 -12.60
C ILE A 141 -1.32 4.04 -12.33
N HIS A 142 -0.58 5.06 -11.93
CA HIS A 142 0.85 4.94 -11.66
C HIS A 142 1.08 4.06 -10.43
N TRP A 143 1.91 3.04 -10.54
CA TRP A 143 2.10 2.04 -9.49
C TRP A 143 2.64 2.60 -8.17
N VAL A 144 3.40 3.70 -8.21
CA VAL A 144 3.86 4.40 -7.01
C VAL A 144 2.68 4.91 -6.19
N SER A 145 1.59 5.34 -6.82
CA SER A 145 0.39 5.83 -6.12
C SER A 145 -0.37 4.77 -5.32
N ILE A 146 -0.02 3.49 -5.49
CA ILE A 146 -0.70 2.36 -4.86
C ILE A 146 0.24 1.48 -4.02
N THR A 147 1.53 1.83 -3.94
CA THR A 147 2.53 1.06 -3.18
C THR A 147 2.93 1.76 -1.89
N ARG A 148 3.36 0.97 -0.90
CA ARG A 148 3.96 1.49 0.32
C ARG A 148 5.38 2.01 0.08
N TYR A 149 6.20 1.18 -0.56
CA TYR A 149 7.57 1.50 -0.93
C TYR A 149 7.79 1.20 -2.41
N PRO A 150 8.17 2.21 -3.19
CA PRO A 150 8.57 2.03 -4.58
C PRO A 150 9.66 0.96 -4.71
N SER A 151 9.36 -0.12 -5.41
CA SER A 151 10.31 -1.20 -5.66
C SER A 151 10.17 -1.72 -7.08
N SER A 152 9.48 -2.83 -7.26
CA SER A 152 9.18 -3.42 -8.56
C SER A 152 7.67 -3.40 -8.78
N PRO A 153 7.17 -3.08 -9.99
CA PRO A 153 5.74 -3.22 -10.28
C PRO A 153 5.26 -4.67 -10.10
N TYR A 154 6.15 -5.66 -10.21
CA TYR A 154 5.85 -7.06 -10.00
C TYR A 154 5.60 -7.44 -8.53
N HIS A 155 5.82 -6.52 -7.59
CA HIS A 155 5.50 -6.71 -6.16
C HIS A 155 4.04 -6.39 -5.83
N ILE A 156 3.27 -5.91 -6.81
CA ILE A 156 1.89 -5.49 -6.63
C ILE A 156 0.98 -6.61 -7.10
N VAL A 157 0.01 -6.98 -6.26
CA VAL A 157 -1.04 -7.92 -6.64
C VAL A 157 -1.82 -7.32 -7.80
N ARG A 158 -1.93 -8.06 -8.91
CA ARG A 158 -2.54 -7.55 -10.15
C ARG A 158 -3.98 -7.08 -9.96
N ASN A 159 -4.79 -7.88 -9.25
CA ASN A 159 -6.19 -7.53 -8.99
C ASN A 159 -6.30 -6.26 -8.15
N TYR A 160 -5.42 -6.06 -7.17
CA TYR A 160 -5.36 -4.79 -6.43
C TYR A 160 -5.09 -3.62 -7.37
N TRP A 161 -4.11 -3.72 -8.27
CA TRP A 161 -3.80 -2.66 -9.23
C TRP A 161 -4.98 -2.34 -10.15
N LYS A 162 -5.61 -3.38 -10.74
CA LYS A 162 -6.82 -3.23 -11.57
C LYS A 162 -7.95 -2.56 -10.78
N ASN A 163 -8.18 -2.97 -9.54
CA ASN A 163 -9.23 -2.41 -8.72
C ASN A 163 -8.94 -0.96 -8.33
N MET A 164 -7.68 -0.60 -8.07
CA MET A 164 -7.29 0.79 -7.76
C MET A 164 -7.43 1.72 -8.97
N ARG A 165 -7.20 1.22 -10.19
CA ARG A 165 -7.57 1.94 -11.42
C ARG A 165 -9.08 2.23 -11.44
N ASP A 166 -9.89 1.23 -11.15
CA ASP A 166 -11.35 1.37 -11.16
C ASP A 166 -11.84 2.36 -10.08
N VAL A 167 -11.22 2.34 -8.89
CA VAL A 167 -11.44 3.35 -7.83
C VAL A 167 -11.12 4.75 -8.35
N ARG A 168 -10.01 4.93 -9.06
CA ARG A 168 -9.63 6.23 -9.66
C ARG A 168 -10.66 6.70 -10.69
N THR A 169 -11.08 5.85 -11.61
CA THR A 169 -12.11 6.18 -12.60
C THR A 169 -13.42 6.60 -11.93
N GLU A 170 -13.80 5.91 -10.85
CA GLU A 170 -14.98 6.25 -10.08
C GLU A 170 -14.83 7.61 -9.36
N LEU A 171 -13.65 7.94 -8.83
CA LEU A 171 -13.35 9.24 -8.22
C LEU A 171 -13.40 10.40 -9.24
N GLU A 172 -13.00 10.16 -10.48
CA GLU A 172 -13.08 11.16 -11.57
C GLU A 172 -14.51 11.59 -11.87
N GLY A 173 -15.48 10.69 -11.71
CA GLY A 173 -16.91 10.95 -11.91
C GLY A 173 -17.62 11.56 -10.69
N PHE A 174 -16.97 11.67 -9.53
CA PHE A 174 -17.61 12.06 -8.29
C PHE A 174 -17.37 13.53 -7.91
N SER A 175 -18.41 14.20 -7.41
CA SER A 175 -18.28 15.50 -6.75
C SER A 175 -18.47 15.36 -5.25
N PHE A 176 -17.45 15.75 -4.49
CA PHE A 176 -17.52 15.88 -3.04
C PHE A 176 -18.26 17.15 -2.57
N THR A 177 -18.83 17.93 -3.50
CA THR A 177 -19.73 19.05 -3.19
C THR A 177 -21.14 18.50 -2.91
N GLY A 178 -21.38 17.96 -1.72
CA GLY A 178 -22.62 17.26 -1.45
C GLY A 178 -22.99 17.14 0.02
N LYS A 179 -24.23 16.72 0.24
CA LYS A 179 -24.72 16.28 1.55
C LYS A 179 -23.94 15.02 1.97
N THR A 180 -23.69 14.88 3.26
CA THR A 180 -23.01 13.74 3.89
C THR A 180 -23.50 12.38 3.40
N THR A 181 -24.81 12.25 3.17
CA THR A 181 -25.41 11.00 2.65
C THR A 181 -24.78 10.54 1.33
N GLY A 182 -24.56 11.46 0.38
CA GLY A 182 -23.94 11.12 -0.92
C GLY A 182 -22.47 10.75 -0.77
N PHE A 183 -21.75 11.41 0.16
CA PHE A 183 -20.37 11.05 0.50
C PHE A 183 -20.27 9.65 1.11
N ILE A 184 -21.19 9.29 2.01
CA ILE A 184 -21.26 7.96 2.63
C ILE A 184 -21.49 6.88 1.56
N GLU A 185 -22.47 7.07 0.68
CA GLU A 185 -22.76 6.14 -0.41
C GLU A 185 -21.54 5.96 -1.32
N GLN A 186 -20.84 7.05 -1.62
CA GLN A 186 -19.64 7.00 -2.44
C GLN A 186 -18.49 6.26 -1.75
N LEU A 187 -18.20 6.54 -0.48
CA LEU A 187 -17.14 5.83 0.25
C LEU A 187 -17.38 4.32 0.28
N ARG A 188 -18.63 3.91 0.52
CA ARG A 188 -19.02 2.49 0.50
C ARG A 188 -18.81 1.87 -0.88
N LYS A 189 -19.19 2.59 -1.95
CA LYS A 189 -18.98 2.16 -3.33
C LYS A 189 -17.49 2.01 -3.66
N LEU A 190 -16.66 3.02 -3.32
CA LEU A 190 -15.21 2.99 -3.57
C LEU A 190 -14.54 1.81 -2.84
N HIS A 191 -14.92 1.56 -1.59
CA HIS A 191 -14.40 0.41 -0.84
C HIS A 191 -14.83 -0.93 -1.49
N ALA A 192 -16.08 -1.03 -1.98
CA ALA A 192 -16.52 -2.22 -2.70
C ALA A 192 -15.74 -2.44 -4.00
N ILE A 193 -15.51 -1.38 -4.79
CA ILE A 193 -14.70 -1.43 -6.01
C ILE A 193 -13.25 -1.82 -5.70
N LEU A 194 -12.67 -1.29 -4.62
CA LEU A 194 -11.31 -1.65 -4.21
C LEU A 194 -11.16 -3.17 -4.00
N LEU A 195 -12.15 -3.81 -3.37
CA LEU A 195 -12.10 -5.24 -3.07
C LEU A 195 -12.56 -6.15 -4.23
N LEU A 196 -13.49 -5.68 -5.07
CA LEU A 196 -14.20 -6.51 -6.04
C LEU A 196 -14.01 -6.10 -7.51
N GLY A 197 -13.41 -4.94 -7.77
CA GLY A 197 -13.38 -4.28 -9.07
C GLY A 197 -14.73 -3.64 -9.43
N SER A 198 -14.73 -2.80 -10.47
CA SER A 198 -15.95 -2.07 -10.92
C SER A 198 -17.08 -2.99 -11.40
N ASN A 199 -16.72 -4.16 -11.92
CA ASN A 199 -17.64 -5.17 -12.45
C ASN A 199 -17.85 -6.36 -11.50
N PHE A 200 -17.29 -6.30 -10.29
CA PHE A 200 -17.38 -7.35 -9.29
C PHE A 200 -16.86 -8.72 -9.75
N SER A 201 -15.81 -8.73 -10.58
CA SER A 201 -15.15 -9.94 -11.09
C SER A 201 -13.67 -10.04 -10.73
N SER A 202 -13.12 -9.12 -9.92
CA SER A 202 -11.71 -9.06 -9.57
C SER A 202 -11.56 -8.96 -8.06
N PHE A 203 -11.11 -10.04 -7.42
CA PHE A 203 -11.05 -10.11 -5.97
C PHE A 203 -9.67 -9.76 -5.44
N TYR A 204 -9.64 -8.95 -4.40
CA TYR A 204 -8.43 -8.60 -3.66
C TYR A 204 -8.61 -8.90 -2.17
N GLN A 205 -7.61 -9.57 -1.59
CA GLN A 205 -7.52 -9.83 -0.15
C GLN A 205 -6.39 -8.98 0.41
N THR A 206 -6.72 -8.11 1.36
CA THR A 206 -5.71 -7.30 2.04
C THR A 206 -4.96 -8.17 3.04
N GLY A 207 -3.66 -7.93 3.22
CA GLY A 207 -2.82 -8.70 4.14
C GLY A 207 -3.12 -8.55 5.63
N SER A 208 -4.03 -7.66 6.04
CA SER A 208 -4.22 -7.26 7.45
C SER A 208 -5.49 -7.83 8.12
N VAL A 209 -6.22 -8.76 7.49
CA VAL A 209 -7.53 -9.19 8.02
C VAL A 209 -7.45 -10.52 8.78
N PRO A 210 -7.90 -10.59 10.05
CA PRO A 210 -8.20 -11.86 10.71
C PRO A 210 -9.39 -12.58 10.03
N SER A 211 -9.59 -13.85 10.38
CA SER A 211 -10.56 -14.81 9.81
C SER A 211 -12.06 -14.42 9.84
N LYS A 212 -12.42 -13.16 10.10
CA LYS A 212 -13.81 -12.66 10.07
C LYS A 212 -14.21 -12.23 8.65
N ALA A 213 -15.49 -12.46 8.32
CA ALA A 213 -16.09 -12.03 7.06
C ALA A 213 -16.01 -10.50 6.90
N VAL A 214 -15.24 -10.06 5.91
CA VAL A 214 -15.18 -8.68 5.43
C VAL A 214 -16.35 -8.51 4.49
N TRP A 215 -17.10 -7.44 4.69
CA TRP A 215 -18.25 -7.11 3.87
C TRP A 215 -17.92 -5.87 3.02
N PRO A 216 -17.66 -6.03 1.71
CA PRO A 216 -17.31 -4.93 0.83
C PRO A 216 -18.34 -3.79 0.87
N GLY A 217 -17.90 -2.64 1.37
CA GLY A 217 -18.69 -1.41 1.43
C GLY A 217 -19.45 -1.25 2.75
N CYS A 218 -19.32 -2.19 3.69
CA CYS A 218 -19.88 -2.05 5.02
C CYS A 218 -18.87 -1.38 5.95
N PHE A 219 -19.34 -0.38 6.70
CA PHE A 219 -18.55 0.13 7.81
C PHE A 219 -18.43 -0.93 8.88
N ARG A 220 -17.33 -0.90 9.64
CA ARG A 220 -17.16 -1.78 10.79
C ARG A 220 -18.16 -1.42 11.88
N SER A 221 -18.64 -2.43 12.59
CA SER A 221 -19.58 -2.29 13.71
C SER A 221 -18.93 -2.48 15.08
N GLU A 222 -17.69 -2.97 15.12
CA GLU A 222 -16.94 -3.25 16.34
C GLU A 222 -15.71 -2.34 16.47
N VAL A 223 -15.24 -2.15 17.71
CA VAL A 223 -13.91 -1.57 17.96
C VAL A 223 -12.88 -2.56 17.41
N GLN A 224 -12.03 -2.08 16.53
CA GLN A 224 -10.96 -2.86 15.94
C GLN A 224 -9.63 -2.23 16.34
N PRO A 225 -8.64 -3.04 16.76
CA PRO A 225 -7.25 -2.62 16.73
C PRO A 225 -6.95 -2.03 15.35
N CYS A 226 -6.67 -0.74 15.29
CA CYS A 226 -6.36 -0.05 14.05
C CYS A 226 -4.91 0.39 14.08
N GLY A 227 -4.24 0.31 12.94
CA GLY A 227 -2.80 0.32 12.96
C GLY A 227 -2.31 -1.09 13.19
N ALA A 228 -1.42 -1.54 12.31
CA ALA A 228 -0.67 -2.75 12.57
C ALA A 228 0.05 -2.53 13.92
N ASN A 229 0.16 -3.58 14.75
CA ASN A 229 0.99 -3.54 15.96
C ASN A 229 2.31 -2.89 15.58
N CYS A 230 2.48 -1.61 15.89
CA CYS A 230 3.69 -0.88 15.60
C CYS A 230 4.67 -1.49 16.58
N GLY A 231 5.36 -2.55 16.12
CA GLY A 231 6.25 -3.31 16.97
C GLY A 231 7.25 -2.35 17.60
N SER A 232 7.90 -2.78 18.68
CA SER A 232 9.04 -2.07 19.27
C SER A 232 10.06 -1.61 18.21
N GLU A 233 10.10 -2.28 17.07
CA GLU A 233 10.95 -1.99 15.93
C GLU A 233 10.66 -0.67 15.21
N ILE A 234 9.41 -0.14 15.14
CA ILE A 234 9.12 1.13 14.45
C ILE A 234 9.13 2.34 15.38
N LEU A 235 9.01 2.12 16.69
CA LEU A 235 8.94 3.21 17.67
C LEU A 235 10.18 4.13 17.64
N PRO A 236 11.43 3.62 17.52
CA PRO A 236 12.60 4.47 17.38
C PRO A 236 12.55 5.36 16.13
N TYR A 237 12.12 4.81 14.98
CA TYR A 237 11.90 5.62 13.77
C TYR A 237 10.95 6.79 14.05
N LEU A 238 9.80 6.52 14.68
CA LEU A 238 8.79 7.53 14.97
C LEU A 238 9.32 8.62 15.93
N GLN A 239 10.06 8.24 16.96
CA GLN A 239 10.70 9.18 17.90
C GLN A 239 11.66 10.11 17.17
N ILE A 240 12.48 9.58 16.28
CA ILE A 240 13.43 10.35 15.49
C ILE A 240 12.68 11.32 14.56
N VAL A 241 11.62 10.84 13.88
CA VAL A 241 10.78 11.70 13.04
C VAL A 241 10.13 12.83 13.85
N ALA A 242 9.61 12.55 15.05
CA ALA A 242 9.05 13.58 15.92
C ALA A 242 10.09 14.63 16.32
N LEU A 243 11.28 14.20 16.74
CA LEU A 243 12.37 15.11 17.10
C LEU A 243 12.76 16.01 15.91
N SER A 244 12.78 15.48 14.69
CA SER A 244 13.03 16.25 13.46
C SER A 244 11.96 17.32 13.14
N LEU A 245 10.79 17.21 13.77
CA LEU A 245 9.69 18.17 13.66
C LEU A 245 9.69 19.16 14.83
N GLY A 246 10.63 19.03 15.78
CA GLY A 246 10.65 19.79 17.02
C GLY A 246 9.61 19.29 18.03
N ASP A 247 9.22 18.03 17.93
CA ASP A 247 8.26 17.37 18.81
C ASP A 247 8.95 16.29 19.64
N VAL A 248 8.35 15.91 20.75
CA VAL A 248 8.78 14.77 21.56
C VAL A 248 7.58 13.85 21.70
N ILE A 249 7.69 12.63 21.19
CA ILE A 249 6.74 11.58 21.53
C ILE A 249 6.90 11.32 23.02
N GLY A 250 5.91 11.72 23.83
CA GLY A 250 5.97 11.55 25.28
C GLY A 250 6.12 10.09 25.71
N ASP A 251 6.66 9.87 26.90
CA ASP A 251 6.93 8.54 27.46
C ASP A 251 5.66 7.71 27.77
N SER A 252 4.47 8.32 27.71
CA SER A 252 3.18 7.65 27.92
C SER A 252 2.31 7.72 26.68
N PHE A 253 1.90 6.56 26.15
CA PHE A 253 1.09 6.43 24.93
C PHE A 253 -0.42 6.33 25.16
N ASP A 254 -0.93 6.80 26.30
CA ASP A 254 -2.37 6.99 26.50
C ASP A 254 -2.83 8.20 25.67
N LEU A 255 -2.87 8.01 24.35
CA LEU A 255 -3.21 9.02 23.37
C LEU A 255 -4.69 8.89 23.02
N CYS A 256 -5.50 9.86 23.44
CA CYS A 256 -6.85 10.01 22.91
C CYS A 256 -6.82 11.12 21.85
N TRP A 257 -7.11 10.77 20.60
CA TRP A 257 -7.22 11.74 19.52
C TRP A 257 -8.64 12.28 19.46
N GLU A 258 -8.91 13.36 20.17
CA GLU A 258 -10.19 14.07 20.09
C GLU A 258 -10.07 15.35 19.28
N ASP A 259 -11.05 15.57 18.40
CA ASP A 259 -11.17 16.80 17.62
C ASP A 259 -12.64 17.09 17.34
N ASN A 260 -13.08 18.32 17.61
CA ASN A 260 -14.48 18.73 17.54
C ASN A 260 -15.45 17.83 18.35
N GLY A 261 -15.01 17.30 19.48
CA GLY A 261 -15.79 16.39 20.32
C GLY A 261 -15.97 14.98 19.74
N LEU A 262 -15.21 14.65 18.70
CA LEU A 262 -15.18 13.32 18.08
C LEU A 262 -13.88 12.61 18.44
N CYS A 263 -13.99 11.37 18.92
CA CYS A 263 -12.83 10.51 19.18
C CYS A 263 -12.43 9.79 17.89
N TRP A 264 -11.21 10.03 17.41
CA TRP A 264 -10.68 9.49 16.16
C TRP A 264 -9.88 8.22 16.35
N ALA A 265 -9.17 8.06 17.47
CA ALA A 265 -8.47 6.83 17.86
C ALA A 265 -8.03 6.91 19.32
N THR A 266 -7.82 5.76 19.94
CA THR A 266 -7.25 5.62 21.29
C THR A 266 -5.99 4.75 21.23
N GLY A 267 -4.87 5.27 21.71
CA GLY A 267 -3.62 4.56 21.91
C GLY A 267 -3.55 3.93 23.29
N TYR A 268 -2.94 2.75 23.37
CA TYR A 268 -2.68 2.02 24.60
C TYR A 268 -1.21 1.59 24.61
N ASP A 269 -0.51 1.92 25.69
CA ASP A 269 0.84 1.40 25.93
C ASP A 269 0.77 -0.03 26.47
N LEU A 270 1.41 -0.98 25.77
CA LEU A 270 1.51 -2.37 26.19
C LEU A 270 2.94 -2.71 26.70
N GLY A 271 3.76 -1.70 26.98
CA GLY A 271 5.13 -1.81 27.46
C GLY A 271 6.14 -2.04 26.34
N SER A 272 6.02 -3.14 25.60
CA SER A 272 6.91 -3.45 24.46
C SER A 272 6.37 -2.99 23.10
N SER A 273 5.17 -2.43 23.06
CA SER A 273 4.53 -1.98 21.82
C SER A 273 3.40 -1.01 22.14
N VAL A 274 3.07 -0.15 21.18
CA VAL A 274 1.89 0.71 21.24
C VAL A 274 0.82 0.13 20.33
N GLN A 275 -0.40 -0.01 20.86
CA GLN A 275 -1.55 -0.44 20.09
C GLN A 275 -2.55 0.71 19.98
N PHE A 276 -3.01 1.00 18.77
CA PHE A 276 -4.12 1.92 18.57
C PHE A 276 -5.42 1.15 18.31
N SER A 277 -6.52 1.74 18.73
CA SER A 277 -7.87 1.24 18.44
C SER A 277 -8.71 2.37 17.90
N ALA A 278 -9.44 2.08 16.83
CA ALA A 278 -10.34 3.02 16.23
C ALA A 278 -11.62 3.09 17.10
N PRO A 279 -12.34 4.24 17.14
CA PRO A 279 -13.58 4.40 17.92
C PRO A 279 -14.63 3.36 17.51
N LEU A 280 -15.71 3.14 18.26
CA LEU A 280 -16.77 2.21 17.82
C LEU A 280 -17.48 2.69 16.54
N GLY A 281 -17.09 2.16 15.38
CA GLY A 281 -17.63 2.52 14.06
C GLY A 281 -17.49 4.01 13.68
N PRO A 282 -17.63 4.36 12.39
CA PRO A 282 -17.74 5.76 12.01
C PRO A 282 -19.15 6.31 12.29
N PHE A 283 -19.30 7.17 13.29
CA PHE A 283 -20.50 8.00 13.46
C PHE A 283 -20.67 9.04 12.34
N GLU A 284 -21.90 9.51 12.15
CA GLU A 284 -22.24 10.53 11.13
C GLU A 284 -21.34 11.75 11.22
N GLY A 285 -21.09 12.29 12.43
CA GLY A 285 -20.22 13.45 12.62
C GLY A 285 -18.77 13.25 12.12
N HIS A 286 -18.21 12.05 12.21
CA HIS A 286 -16.90 11.76 11.61
C HIS A 286 -16.93 11.87 10.08
N LEU A 287 -17.98 11.32 9.48
CA LEU A 287 -18.16 11.29 8.03
C LEU A 287 -18.50 12.69 7.49
N GLU A 288 -19.23 13.50 8.25
CA GLU A 288 -19.45 14.92 7.98
C GLU A 288 -18.14 15.70 7.96
N HIS A 289 -17.28 15.49 8.96
CA HIS A 289 -15.99 16.16 9.04
C HIS A 289 -15.07 15.78 7.87
N LEU A 290 -14.99 14.49 7.53
CA LEU A 290 -14.23 14.04 6.35
C LEU A 290 -14.81 14.61 5.05
N CYS A 291 -16.13 14.65 4.92
CA CYS A 291 -16.81 15.27 3.77
C CYS A 291 -16.46 16.76 3.67
N SER A 292 -16.51 17.50 4.79
CA SER A 292 -16.23 18.94 4.78
C SER A 292 -14.79 19.25 4.36
N LEU A 293 -13.81 18.43 4.77
CA LEU A 293 -12.43 18.59 4.33
C LEU A 293 -12.32 18.44 2.81
N LEU A 294 -12.95 17.43 2.21
CA LEU A 294 -12.91 17.24 0.75
C LEU A 294 -13.74 18.29 -0.01
N SER A 295 -14.84 18.79 0.56
CA SER A 295 -15.59 19.90 -0.01
C SER A 295 -14.78 21.20 0.00
N GLU A 296 -14.10 21.50 1.13
CA GLU A 296 -13.18 22.63 1.25
C GLU A 296 -12.08 22.52 0.20
N LEU A 297 -11.46 21.35 0.11
CA LEU A 297 -10.47 21.01 -0.91
C LEU A 297 -10.98 21.38 -2.31
N GLN A 298 -12.14 20.86 -2.72
CA GLN A 298 -12.71 21.15 -4.05
C GLN A 298 -12.99 22.63 -4.33
N SER A 299 -13.14 23.46 -3.30
CA SER A 299 -13.40 24.91 -3.45
C SER A 299 -12.12 25.74 -3.68
N ILE A 300 -10.94 25.14 -3.49
CA ILE A 300 -9.66 25.83 -3.63
C ILE A 300 -9.32 26.08 -5.10
N THR A 301 -8.94 27.32 -5.42
CA THR A 301 -8.31 27.70 -6.68
C THR A 301 -6.81 27.40 -6.66
N LEU A 302 -6.24 26.87 -7.75
CA LEU A 302 -4.81 26.55 -7.78
C LEU A 302 -3.95 27.78 -8.06
N ILE A 303 -3.54 28.48 -7.00
CA ILE A 303 -2.40 29.40 -6.95
C ILE A 303 -1.35 28.86 -5.97
N GLU A 304 -0.10 29.35 -6.02
CA GLU A 304 0.99 28.81 -5.18
C GLU A 304 0.67 28.84 -3.68
N ALA A 305 0.12 29.94 -3.16
CA ALA A 305 -0.28 30.07 -1.76
C ALA A 305 -1.35 29.02 -1.36
N ASP A 306 -2.25 28.71 -2.28
CA ASP A 306 -3.33 27.75 -2.08
C ASP A 306 -2.84 26.29 -2.15
N SER A 307 -1.65 26.05 -2.70
CA SER A 307 -1.04 24.72 -2.79
C SER A 307 -0.65 24.18 -1.41
N ALA A 308 -0.15 25.03 -0.52
CA ALA A 308 0.16 24.64 0.86
C ALA A 308 -1.10 24.30 1.66
N SER A 309 -2.16 25.09 1.48
CA SER A 309 -3.47 24.85 2.10
C SER A 309 -4.08 23.53 1.62
N ALA A 310 -4.04 23.26 0.32
CA ALA A 310 -4.45 22.00 -0.29
C ALA A 310 -3.73 20.79 0.31
N VAL A 311 -2.40 20.84 0.42
CA VAL A 311 -1.60 19.76 1.03
C VAL A 311 -1.94 19.58 2.51
N SER A 312 -2.16 20.66 3.26
CA SER A 312 -2.57 20.60 4.67
C SER A 312 -3.93 19.95 4.86
N ILE A 313 -4.92 20.26 4.02
CA ILE A 313 -6.26 19.64 4.07
C ILE A 313 -6.17 18.16 3.71
N LEU A 314 -5.36 17.78 2.71
CA LEU A 314 -5.10 16.38 2.38
C LEU A 314 -4.46 15.62 3.53
N ALA A 315 -3.51 16.24 4.24
CA ALA A 315 -2.90 15.65 5.42
C ALA A 315 -3.94 15.39 6.52
N LYS A 316 -4.78 16.40 6.84
CA LYS A 316 -5.87 16.27 7.81
C LYS A 316 -6.84 15.16 7.41
N PHE A 317 -7.29 15.14 6.14
CA PHE A 317 -8.18 14.10 5.63
C PHE A 317 -7.55 12.71 5.81
N HIS A 318 -6.31 12.52 5.35
CA HIS A 318 -5.63 11.23 5.46
C HIS A 318 -5.51 10.78 6.91
N GLN A 319 -5.02 11.65 7.79
CA GLN A 319 -4.84 11.34 9.20
C GLN A 319 -6.16 10.89 9.84
N ARG A 320 -7.21 11.69 9.67
CA ARG A 320 -8.53 11.42 10.24
C ARG A 320 -9.15 10.14 9.67
N PHE A 321 -8.99 9.89 8.37
CA PHE A 321 -9.50 8.67 7.74
C PHE A 321 -8.79 7.42 8.26
N VAL A 322 -7.46 7.47 8.37
CA VAL A 322 -6.65 6.34 8.87
C VAL A 322 -6.96 6.07 10.34
N GLN A 323 -7.07 7.11 11.17
CA GLN A 323 -7.43 7.00 12.58
C GLN A 323 -8.84 6.40 12.76
N LEU A 324 -9.82 6.94 12.03
CA LEU A 324 -11.21 6.48 12.06
C LEU A 324 -11.35 5.03 11.62
N HIS A 325 -10.53 4.61 10.66
CA HIS A 325 -10.52 3.25 10.10
C HIS A 325 -11.93 2.74 9.75
N PRO A 326 -12.70 3.42 8.88
CA PRO A 326 -14.15 3.23 8.79
C PRO A 326 -14.59 1.82 8.33
N PHE A 327 -13.74 1.07 7.63
CA PHE A 327 -14.02 -0.28 7.13
C PHE A 327 -13.21 -1.35 7.89
N GLU A 328 -13.57 -2.62 7.75
CA GLU A 328 -12.85 -3.75 8.35
C GLU A 328 -11.43 -3.95 7.77
N CYS A 329 -11.18 -3.48 6.54
CA CYS A 329 -9.90 -3.61 5.85
C CYS A 329 -9.69 -2.53 4.79
N ALA A 330 -8.52 -2.53 4.14
CA ALA A 330 -8.17 -1.67 3.01
C ALA A 330 -8.25 -0.15 3.24
N ASN A 331 -8.43 0.32 4.48
CA ASN A 331 -8.60 1.74 4.80
C ASN A 331 -7.44 2.60 4.29
N ASN A 332 -6.20 2.15 4.48
CA ASN A 332 -5.01 2.92 4.08
C ASN A 332 -4.90 3.05 2.56
N SER A 333 -5.20 1.96 1.82
CA SER A 333 -5.24 1.99 0.35
C SER A 333 -6.34 2.88 -0.18
N LEU A 334 -7.51 2.89 0.47
CA LEU A 334 -8.61 3.77 0.08
C LEU A 334 -8.30 5.24 0.39
N ALA A 335 -7.75 5.53 1.58
CA ALA A 335 -7.31 6.88 1.95
C ALA A 335 -6.29 7.42 0.96
N MET A 336 -5.25 6.63 0.65
CA MET A 336 -4.20 7.02 -0.29
C MET A 336 -4.70 7.12 -1.73
N SER A 337 -5.68 6.31 -2.15
CA SER A 337 -6.36 6.50 -3.45
C SER A 337 -6.98 7.89 -3.58
N ILE A 338 -7.72 8.30 -2.55
CA ILE A 338 -8.41 9.60 -2.54
C ILE A 338 -7.38 10.73 -2.50
N VAL A 339 -6.36 10.62 -1.65
CA VAL A 339 -5.25 11.59 -1.56
C VAL A 339 -4.55 11.73 -2.91
N ASN A 340 -4.12 10.63 -3.51
CA ASN A 340 -3.39 10.64 -4.78
C ASN A 340 -4.26 11.10 -5.95
N TYR A 341 -5.58 10.88 -5.92
CA TYR A 341 -6.50 11.48 -6.88
C TYR A 341 -6.42 13.02 -6.85
N PHE A 342 -6.51 13.63 -5.66
CA PHE A 342 -6.44 15.08 -5.53
C PHE A 342 -5.04 15.65 -5.81
N LEU A 343 -3.97 14.98 -5.34
CA LEU A 343 -2.59 15.36 -5.69
C LEU A 343 -2.38 15.32 -7.21
N ASN A 344 -2.93 14.32 -7.90
CA ASN A 344 -2.80 14.23 -9.34
C ASN A 344 -3.61 15.30 -10.06
N LYS A 345 -4.87 15.50 -9.64
CA LYS A 345 -5.78 16.49 -10.22
C LYS A 345 -5.19 17.91 -10.19
N TRP A 346 -4.43 18.23 -9.15
CA TRP A 346 -4.01 19.60 -8.88
C TRP A 346 -2.55 19.89 -9.14
N PHE A 347 -1.68 18.92 -8.84
CA PHE A 347 -0.24 19.09 -8.95
C PHE A 347 0.37 18.16 -10.00
N ASN A 348 -0.47 17.37 -10.70
CA ASN A 348 -0.05 16.33 -11.65
C ASN A 348 0.99 15.37 -11.02
N THR A 349 0.80 15.05 -9.74
CA THR A 349 1.71 14.21 -8.97
C THR A 349 0.99 13.11 -8.17
N CYS A 350 1.76 12.17 -7.65
CA CYS A 350 1.33 11.17 -6.68
C CYS A 350 2.50 10.82 -5.76
N ILE A 351 2.19 10.22 -4.61
CA ILE A 351 3.18 9.72 -3.66
C ILE A 351 2.89 8.26 -3.29
N PRO A 352 3.90 7.48 -2.88
CA PRO A 352 3.71 6.20 -2.21
C PRO A 352 3.08 6.37 -0.82
N HIS A 353 2.56 5.29 -0.25
CA HIS A 353 1.91 5.32 1.08
C HIS A 353 2.93 5.54 2.21
N LEU A 354 4.17 5.07 2.05
CA LEU A 354 5.25 5.16 3.05
C LEU A 354 4.79 4.65 4.43
N HIS A 355 5.22 5.33 5.49
CA HIS A 355 4.73 5.13 6.86
C HIS A 355 3.66 6.17 7.25
N LEU A 356 3.02 6.83 6.29
CA LEU A 356 2.03 7.88 6.60
C LEU A 356 0.88 7.36 7.46
N ASP A 357 0.49 6.10 7.27
CA ASP A 357 -0.53 5.45 8.07
C ASP A 357 -0.10 5.18 9.51
N CYS A 358 1.17 4.83 9.74
CA CYS A 358 1.72 4.65 11.08
C CYS A 358 1.84 6.00 11.78
N VAL A 359 2.50 6.97 11.13
CA VAL A 359 2.75 8.31 11.68
C VAL A 359 1.43 9.04 12.02
N ALA A 360 0.35 8.78 11.28
CA ALA A 360 -0.97 9.34 11.54
C ALA A 360 -1.49 9.08 12.97
N PHE A 361 -1.09 7.97 13.59
CA PHE A 361 -1.52 7.63 14.96
C PHE A 361 -0.65 8.22 16.07
N PHE A 362 0.59 8.59 15.77
CA PHE A 362 1.53 9.06 16.78
C PHE A 362 1.62 10.58 16.84
N PHE A 363 1.36 11.28 15.74
CA PHE A 363 1.64 12.70 15.65
C PHE A 363 0.39 13.56 15.86
N SER A 364 0.60 14.72 16.48
CA SER A 364 -0.39 15.78 16.50
C SER A 364 -0.80 16.17 15.06
N PRO A 365 -2.00 16.73 14.86
CA PRO A 365 -2.43 17.16 13.53
C PRO A 365 -1.46 18.13 12.83
N GLU A 366 -0.82 19.01 13.60
CA GLU A 366 0.19 19.94 13.10
C GLU A 366 1.45 19.21 12.61
N ASN A 367 2.01 18.33 13.45
CA ASN A 367 3.24 17.60 13.11
C ASN A 367 3.01 16.59 12.00
N TYR A 368 1.85 15.94 11.99
CA TYR A 368 1.44 15.10 10.87
C TYR A 368 1.35 15.89 9.57
N SER A 369 0.74 17.08 9.59
CA SER A 369 0.64 17.94 8.40
C SER A 369 2.01 18.37 7.87
N ARG A 370 2.94 18.71 8.76
CA ARG A 370 4.33 19.04 8.39
C ARG A 370 5.06 17.83 7.79
N TYR A 371 4.92 16.65 8.40
CA TYR A 371 5.51 15.41 7.88
C TYR A 371 4.93 15.03 6.52
N PHE A 372 3.61 15.13 6.36
CA PHE A 372 2.93 14.86 5.10
C PHE A 372 3.38 15.83 3.99
N ALA A 373 3.52 17.11 4.30
CA ALA A 373 4.04 18.09 3.34
C ALA A 373 5.49 17.79 2.91
N ARG A 374 6.35 17.34 3.83
CA ARG A 374 7.68 16.81 3.49
C ARG A 374 7.55 15.59 2.58
N ALA A 375 6.72 14.61 2.90
CA ALA A 375 6.52 13.43 2.05
C ALA A 375 6.07 13.80 0.63
N VAL A 376 5.16 14.75 0.47
CA VAL A 376 4.78 15.31 -0.84
C VAL A 376 5.99 15.94 -1.51
N LYS A 377 6.74 16.80 -0.82
CA LYS A 377 7.92 17.47 -1.40
C LYS A 377 9.00 16.50 -1.90
N TYR A 378 9.31 15.44 -1.15
CA TYR A 378 10.41 14.53 -1.45
C TYR A 378 10.05 13.34 -2.34
N TYR A 379 8.82 12.84 -2.24
CA TYR A 379 8.41 11.61 -2.94
C TYR A 379 7.36 11.84 -4.01
N ALA A 380 6.89 13.08 -4.21
CA ALA A 380 6.04 13.44 -5.34
C ALA A 380 6.71 13.02 -6.64
N MET A 381 6.00 12.20 -7.41
CA MET A 381 6.40 11.81 -8.74
C MET A 381 5.34 12.27 -9.73
N LYS A 382 5.78 12.90 -10.81
CA LYS A 382 4.93 13.35 -11.90
C LYS A 382 4.77 12.24 -12.93
N LYS A 383 3.70 12.34 -13.72
CA LYS A 383 3.37 11.36 -14.77
C LYS A 383 4.51 11.08 -15.78
N ASN A 384 5.40 12.05 -15.99
CA ASN A 384 6.47 11.97 -16.99
C ASN A 384 7.87 11.77 -16.37
N ASP A 385 7.96 11.55 -15.07
CA ASP A 385 9.26 11.33 -14.42
C ASP A 385 9.86 9.98 -14.85
N ASP A 386 11.19 9.89 -14.89
CA ASP A 386 11.89 8.65 -15.19
C ASP A 386 11.76 7.71 -13.98
N GLN A 387 10.88 6.71 -14.12
CA GLN A 387 10.58 5.74 -13.09
C GLN A 387 11.80 4.93 -12.67
N SER A 388 12.73 4.65 -13.59
CA SER A 388 13.92 3.87 -13.27
C SER A 388 14.84 4.64 -12.34
N LEU A 389 14.97 5.95 -12.55
CA LEU A 389 15.72 6.84 -11.68
C LEU A 389 15.01 7.01 -10.33
N TYR A 390 13.69 7.19 -10.33
CA TYR A 390 12.91 7.31 -9.10
C TYR A 390 13.02 6.05 -8.23
N VAL A 391 12.87 4.86 -8.83
CA VAL A 391 13.04 3.60 -8.10
C VAL A 391 14.46 3.48 -7.58
N LYS A 392 15.46 3.74 -8.42
CA LYS A 392 16.87 3.65 -8.00
C LYS A 392 17.14 4.56 -6.80
N ASP A 393 16.76 5.83 -6.90
CA ASP A 393 16.91 6.80 -5.81
C ASP A 393 16.15 6.33 -4.55
N PHE A 394 14.92 5.84 -4.71
CA PHE A 394 14.16 5.28 -3.60
C PHE A 394 14.86 4.08 -2.95
N LYS A 395 15.41 3.15 -3.75
CA LYS A 395 16.15 1.99 -3.26
C LYS A 395 17.43 2.40 -2.53
N ASP A 396 18.17 3.34 -3.09
CA ASP A 396 19.41 3.84 -2.50
C ASP A 396 19.12 4.52 -1.15
N ARG A 397 18.03 5.29 -1.05
CA ARG A 397 17.55 5.89 0.22
C ARG A 397 17.13 4.82 1.22
N LEU A 398 16.32 3.84 0.80
CA LEU A 398 15.85 2.76 1.66
C LEU A 398 17.01 1.92 2.20
N HIS A 399 18.01 1.66 1.37
CA HIS A 399 19.22 0.94 1.76
C HIS A 399 20.01 1.72 2.82
N ARG A 400 20.26 3.03 2.61
CA ARG A 400 20.90 3.89 3.62
C ARG A 400 20.13 3.93 4.93
N VAL A 401 18.80 4.00 4.87
CA VAL A 401 17.93 3.90 6.05
C VAL A 401 18.17 2.58 6.76
N ASN A 402 18.10 1.44 6.06
CA ASN A 402 18.27 0.11 6.64
C ASN A 402 19.64 -0.16 7.26
N GLU A 403 20.71 0.33 6.63
CA GLU A 403 22.07 0.17 7.16
C GLU A 403 22.27 0.91 8.49
N ILE A 404 21.68 2.09 8.62
CA ILE A 404 21.93 2.99 9.74
C ILE A 404 20.81 2.87 10.79
N TYR A 405 19.68 2.27 10.44
CA TYR A 405 18.56 2.06 11.35
C TYR A 405 18.95 1.40 12.68
N PRO A 406 19.75 0.31 12.71
CA PRO A 406 20.19 -0.29 13.98
C PRO A 406 21.06 0.66 14.82
N ILE A 407 21.86 1.50 14.17
CA ILE A 407 22.71 2.51 14.83
C ILE A 407 21.82 3.61 15.43
N PHE A 408 20.80 4.06 14.70
CA PHE A 408 19.80 5.02 15.16
C PHE A 408 19.01 4.52 16.37
N ILE A 409 18.58 3.26 16.37
CA ILE A 409 17.92 2.65 17.54
C ILE A 409 18.85 2.73 18.76
N SER A 410 20.12 2.37 18.60
CA SER A 410 21.09 2.40 19.69
C SER A 410 21.33 3.82 20.22
N ALA A 411 21.38 4.82 19.35
CA ALA A 411 21.63 6.22 19.74
C ALA A 411 20.41 6.91 20.36
N ALA A 412 19.21 6.60 19.87
CA ALA A 412 17.96 7.05 20.47
C ALA A 412 17.84 6.54 21.91
N GLN A 413 18.25 5.30 22.17
CA GLN A 413 18.29 4.71 23.51
C GLN A 413 19.34 5.37 24.44
N SER A 414 20.39 6.00 23.90
CA SER A 414 21.45 6.63 24.68
C SER A 414 21.34 8.16 24.80
N ASN A 415 20.24 8.79 24.35
CA ASN A 415 20.09 10.26 24.29
C ASN A 415 21.24 10.96 23.53
N THR A 416 21.81 10.30 22.51
CA THR A 416 22.89 10.86 21.68
C THR A 416 22.40 11.16 20.26
N LEU A 417 21.09 11.32 20.07
CA LEU A 417 20.51 11.48 18.74
C LEU A 417 21.02 12.74 18.04
N ASP A 418 21.16 13.86 18.76
CA ASP A 418 21.66 15.11 18.19
C ASP A 418 23.06 14.94 17.57
N ASN A 419 23.98 14.28 18.29
CA ASN A 419 25.32 13.98 17.79
C ASN A 419 25.26 13.08 16.54
N MET A 420 24.32 12.13 16.49
CA MET A 420 24.16 11.25 15.34
C MET A 420 23.57 11.96 14.11
N LEU A 421 22.63 12.89 14.32
CA LEU A 421 22.06 13.72 13.24
C LEU A 421 23.15 14.64 12.66
N GLU A 422 24.08 15.11 13.48
CA GLU A 422 25.26 15.85 13.04
C GLU A 422 26.29 14.98 12.31
N GLU A 423 26.52 13.74 12.77
CA GLU A 423 27.49 12.81 12.18
C GLU A 423 27.00 12.19 10.85
N HIS A 424 25.68 12.06 10.66
CA HIS A 424 25.08 11.44 9.46
C HIS A 424 24.00 12.32 8.80
N PRO A 425 24.34 13.54 8.33
CA PRO A 425 23.36 14.53 7.89
C PRO A 425 22.57 14.12 6.64
N GLU A 426 23.19 13.38 5.70
CA GLU A 426 22.47 12.90 4.51
C GLU A 426 21.47 11.78 4.85
N THR A 427 21.81 10.91 5.80
CA THR A 427 20.90 9.87 6.28
C THR A 427 19.77 10.46 7.10
N ALA A 428 20.06 11.43 7.97
CA ALA A 428 19.04 12.22 8.64
C ALA A 428 18.09 12.85 7.62
N ARG A 429 18.63 13.44 6.54
CA ARG A 429 17.84 14.01 5.45
C ARG A 429 16.89 12.98 4.82
N ASP A 430 17.39 11.79 4.49
CA ASP A 430 16.62 10.72 3.86
C ASP A 430 15.60 10.05 4.79
N LEU A 431 15.97 9.85 6.05
CA LEU A 431 15.14 9.20 7.07
C LEU A 431 14.00 10.12 7.57
N LEU A 432 14.30 11.42 7.71
CA LEU A 432 13.45 12.43 8.35
C LEU A 432 12.75 13.36 7.37
N LEU A 433 13.08 13.23 6.09
CA LEU A 433 12.57 14.07 5.01
C LEU A 433 12.89 15.55 5.28
N LEU A 434 14.11 15.82 5.73
CA LEU A 434 14.58 17.17 6.07
C LEU A 434 15.10 17.92 4.85
N ASP A 435 15.03 19.26 4.90
CA ASP A 435 15.61 20.17 3.91
C ASP A 435 17.12 20.29 4.01
#